data_AF-A0A7W1RTQ4-F1
#
_entry.id   AF-A0A7W1RTQ4-F1
#
_cell.length_a   1.000
_cell.length_b   1.000
_cell.length_c   1.000
_cell.angle_alpha   90.00
_cell.angle_beta   90.00
_cell.angle_gamma   90.00
#
_symmetry.space_group_name_H-M   'P 1'
#
loop_
_entity.id
_entity.type
_entity.pdbx_description
1 polymer ?
#
loop_
_entity_poly.entity_id
_entity_poly.type
_entity_poly.pdbx_seq_one_letter_code
_entity_poly.pdbx_strand_id
1 'polypeptide(L)'
;MRLFVVRHAEAAPGEPDELRPLTEAGRAAARALAEQLAAEQVDAVVSSPLLRARETADAIARAAGVEAEPDDRLAPGATVEDLREAVRGRGETVVSVGHQPDCGEIVFALVGELRPFKPGSFAEVTL
;
A
#
# COMPACT_ATOMS: atom_id res chain seq x y z
N MET A 1 15.46 6.51 2.21
CA MET A 1 14.61 5.29 2.23
C MET A 1 13.87 5.20 0.91
N ARG A 2 13.84 4.03 0.26
CA ARG A 2 12.98 3.75 -0.90
C ARG A 2 11.60 3.38 -0.37
N LEU A 3 10.58 4.09 -0.84
CA LEU A 3 9.21 3.86 -0.42
C LEU A 3 8.32 3.56 -1.62
N PHE A 4 7.66 2.43 -1.58
CA PHE A 4 6.61 2.06 -2.52
C PHE A 4 5.26 2.44 -1.92
N VAL A 5 4.62 3.47 -2.47
CA VAL A 5 3.24 3.84 -2.13
C VAL A 5 2.31 3.04 -3.03
N VAL A 6 1.51 2.16 -2.46
CA VAL A 6 0.63 1.21 -3.17
C VAL A 6 -0.82 1.57 -2.88
N ARG A 7 -1.65 1.64 -3.92
CA ARG A 7 -3.11 1.60 -3.74
C ARG A 7 -3.55 0.15 -3.64
N HIS A 8 -4.41 -0.17 -2.67
CA HIS A 8 -5.00 -1.51 -2.55
C HIS A 8 -5.55 -2.03 -3.90
N ALA A 9 -5.52 -3.35 -4.10
CA ALA A 9 -6.06 -3.99 -5.30
C ALA A 9 -7.60 -3.89 -5.35
N GLU A 10 -8.19 -4.31 -6.46
CA GLU A 10 -9.63 -4.20 -6.68
C GLU A 10 -10.44 -4.89 -5.56
N ALA A 11 -11.37 -4.15 -4.96
CA ALA A 11 -12.22 -4.62 -3.88
C ALA A 11 -13.65 -4.88 -4.36
N ALA A 12 -14.23 -5.99 -3.90
CA ALA A 12 -15.62 -6.33 -4.13
C ALA A 12 -16.55 -5.26 -3.50
N PRO A 13 -17.79 -5.11 -3.99
CA PRO A 13 -18.81 -4.35 -3.27
C PRO A 13 -19.13 -5.04 -1.94
N GLY A 14 -19.57 -4.27 -0.94
CA GLY A 14 -19.95 -4.81 0.36
C GLY A 14 -20.16 -3.72 1.41
N GLU A 15 -20.86 -4.09 2.48
CA GLU A 15 -21.16 -3.24 3.62
C GLU A 15 -20.88 -4.01 4.92
N PRO A 16 -20.22 -3.41 5.93
CA PRO A 16 -19.65 -2.06 5.91
C PRO A 16 -18.42 -1.95 4.97
N ASP A 17 -18.13 -0.74 4.46
CA ASP A 17 -17.04 -0.50 3.49
C ASP A 17 -15.67 -1.06 3.93
N GLU A 18 -15.38 -0.97 5.22
CA GLU A 18 -14.10 -1.41 5.82
C GLU A 18 -13.88 -2.92 5.73
N LEU A 19 -14.95 -3.71 5.63
CA LEU A 19 -14.92 -5.17 5.53
C LEU A 19 -15.01 -5.68 4.09
N ARG A 20 -14.98 -4.78 3.09
CA ARG A 20 -14.97 -5.18 1.69
C ARG A 20 -13.69 -5.95 1.35
N PRO A 21 -13.78 -7.21 0.93
CA PRO A 21 -12.63 -7.99 0.53
C PRO A 21 -12.20 -7.63 -0.90
N LEU A 22 -11.01 -8.08 -1.29
CA LEU A 22 -10.58 -8.10 -2.69
C LEU A 22 -11.49 -8.99 -3.54
N THR A 23 -11.70 -8.58 -4.79
CA THR A 23 -12.28 -9.47 -5.82
C THR A 23 -11.29 -10.59 -6.15
N GLU A 24 -11.72 -11.62 -6.87
CA GLU A 24 -10.79 -12.64 -7.38
C GLU A 24 -9.71 -12.02 -8.28
N ALA A 25 -10.11 -11.11 -9.17
CA ALA A 25 -9.20 -10.33 -10.01
C ALA A 25 -8.27 -9.45 -9.16
N GLY A 26 -8.78 -8.81 -8.11
CA GLY A 26 -7.99 -8.04 -7.15
C GLY A 26 -6.94 -8.88 -6.44
N ARG A 27 -7.28 -10.09 -5.99
CA ARG A 27 -6.30 -11.02 -5.39
C ARG A 27 -5.24 -11.46 -6.40
N ALA A 28 -5.62 -11.69 -7.67
CA ALA A 28 -4.65 -12.00 -8.72
C ALA A 28 -3.70 -10.83 -9.00
N ALA A 29 -4.23 -9.60 -9.08
CA ALA A 29 -3.43 -8.39 -9.23
C ALA A 29 -2.49 -8.15 -8.03
N ALA A 30 -2.97 -8.36 -6.81
CA ALA A 30 -2.14 -8.26 -5.59
C ALA A 30 -0.99 -9.27 -5.59
N ARG A 31 -1.22 -10.50 -6.06
CA ARG A 31 -0.14 -11.50 -6.22
C ARG A 31 0.88 -11.11 -7.28
N ALA A 32 0.43 -10.62 -8.44
CA ALA A 32 1.33 -10.14 -9.49
C ALA A 32 2.17 -8.94 -9.00
N LEU A 33 1.56 -8.03 -8.25
CA LEU A 33 2.27 -6.93 -7.61
C LEU A 33 3.28 -7.42 -6.56
N ALA A 34 2.91 -8.42 -5.76
CA ALA A 34 3.79 -9.03 -4.77
C ALA A 34 5.04 -9.64 -5.42
N GLU A 35 4.88 -10.35 -6.54
CA GLU A 35 6.00 -10.89 -7.32
C GLU A 35 6.94 -9.79 -7.84
N GLN A 36 6.39 -8.65 -8.29
CA GLN A 36 7.19 -7.51 -8.73
C GLN A 36 7.99 -6.90 -7.57
N LEU A 37 7.34 -6.66 -6.43
CA LEU A 37 7.98 -6.00 -5.28
C LEU A 37 8.92 -6.93 -4.50
N ALA A 38 8.77 -8.26 -4.59
CA ALA A 38 9.67 -9.21 -3.95
C ALA A 38 11.12 -9.09 -4.44
N ALA A 39 11.35 -8.56 -5.65
CA ALA A 39 12.68 -8.31 -6.20
C ALA A 39 13.40 -7.12 -5.53
N GLU A 40 12.69 -6.30 -4.75
CA GLU A 40 13.17 -5.02 -4.25
C GLU A 40 13.83 -5.08 -2.87
N GLN A 41 13.98 -6.27 -2.28
CA GLN A 41 14.51 -6.46 -0.91
C GLN A 41 13.72 -5.63 0.12
N VAL A 42 12.41 -5.87 0.19
CA VAL A 42 11.51 -5.14 1.08
C VAL A 42 11.81 -5.48 2.55
N ASP A 43 12.11 -4.47 3.35
CA ASP A 43 12.38 -4.59 4.78
C ASP A 43 11.10 -4.59 5.61
N ALA A 44 10.06 -3.87 5.16
CA ALA A 44 8.80 -3.76 5.86
C ALA A 44 7.62 -3.49 4.94
N VAL A 45 6.46 -4.02 5.32
CA VAL A 45 5.17 -3.72 4.70
C VAL A 45 4.22 -3.16 5.74
N VAL A 46 3.73 -1.93 5.52
CA VAL A 46 2.70 -1.30 6.35
C VAL A 46 1.42 -1.09 5.55
N SER A 47 0.26 -1.19 6.20
CA SER A 47 -1.01 -1.06 5.50
C SER A 47 -2.06 -0.32 6.30
N SER A 48 -3.02 0.27 5.61
CA SER A 48 -4.31 0.62 6.20
C SER A 48 -4.96 -0.57 6.91
N PRO A 49 -5.75 -0.37 7.98
CA PRO A 49 -6.45 -1.45 8.68
C PRO A 49 -7.62 -2.05 7.88
N LEU A 50 -8.09 -1.38 6.82
CA LEU A 50 -9.23 -1.85 6.02
C LEU A 50 -8.89 -3.15 5.27
N LEU A 51 -9.87 -4.06 5.19
CA LEU A 51 -9.64 -5.46 4.76
C LEU A 51 -8.96 -5.57 3.39
N ARG A 52 -9.44 -4.83 2.38
CA ARG A 52 -8.84 -4.80 1.03
C ARG A 52 -7.38 -4.38 0.99
N ALA A 53 -6.97 -3.45 1.86
CA ALA A 53 -5.59 -3.00 1.95
C ALA A 53 -4.74 -4.06 2.66
N ARG A 54 -5.25 -4.64 3.74
CA ARG A 54 -4.60 -5.76 4.44
C ARG A 54 -4.41 -6.98 3.53
N GLU A 55 -5.43 -7.43 2.80
CA GLU A 55 -5.29 -8.54 1.86
C GLU A 55 -4.25 -8.26 0.75
N THR A 56 -4.14 -7.01 0.31
CA THR A 56 -3.10 -6.61 -0.67
C THR A 56 -1.71 -6.63 -0.03
N ALA A 57 -1.57 -6.08 1.17
CA ALA A 57 -0.32 -6.03 1.93
C ALA A 57 0.17 -7.43 2.33
N ASP A 58 -0.73 -8.31 2.76
CA ASP A 58 -0.44 -9.69 3.14
C ASP A 58 0.13 -10.49 1.96
N ALA A 59 -0.35 -10.22 0.73
CA ALA A 59 0.21 -10.83 -0.47
C ALA A 59 1.67 -10.39 -0.70
N ILE A 60 1.93 -9.07 -0.58
CA ILE A 60 3.26 -8.48 -0.77
C ILE A 60 4.22 -8.95 0.32
N ALA A 61 3.82 -8.87 1.59
CA ALA A 61 4.63 -9.26 2.74
C ALA A 61 5.03 -10.74 2.68
N ARG A 62 4.08 -11.62 2.32
CA ARG A 62 4.35 -13.05 2.13
C ARG A 62 5.41 -13.30 1.06
N ALA A 63 5.37 -12.58 -0.06
CA ALA A 63 6.35 -12.73 -1.14
C ALA A 63 7.72 -12.17 -0.74
N ALA A 64 7.75 -11.09 0.05
CA ALA A 64 8.96 -10.50 0.59
C ALA A 64 9.56 -11.26 1.80
N GLY A 65 8.82 -12.20 2.40
CA GLY A 65 9.27 -12.93 3.58
C GLY A 65 9.22 -12.11 4.88
N VAL A 66 8.35 -11.10 4.95
CA VAL A 66 8.12 -10.25 6.13
C VAL A 66 6.66 -10.36 6.57
N GLU A 67 6.32 -9.79 7.73
CA GLU A 67 4.93 -9.64 8.17
C GLU A 67 4.39 -8.26 7.78
N ALA A 68 3.12 -8.21 7.37
CA ALA A 68 2.44 -6.94 7.12
C ALA A 68 1.93 -6.37 8.46
N GLU A 69 2.17 -5.09 8.68
CA GLU A 69 1.74 -4.38 9.89
C GLU A 69 0.64 -3.36 9.58
N PRO A 70 -0.58 -3.57 10.09
CA PRO A 70 -1.64 -2.56 10.01
C PRO A 70 -1.29 -1.31 10.80
N ASP A 71 -1.65 -0.15 10.24
CA ASP A 71 -1.39 1.17 10.83
C ASP A 71 -2.58 2.09 10.56
N ASP A 72 -3.26 2.53 11.61
CA ASP A 72 -4.48 3.36 11.52
C ASP A 72 -4.25 4.69 10.81
N ARG A 73 -3.01 5.20 10.82
CA ARG A 73 -2.60 6.40 10.07
C ARG A 73 -2.77 6.27 8.56
N LEU A 74 -2.84 5.05 8.04
CA LEU A 74 -3.04 4.76 6.61
C LEU A 74 -4.51 4.50 6.26
N ALA A 75 -5.46 4.68 7.19
CA ALA A 75 -6.89 4.70 6.89
C ALA A 75 -7.26 5.83 5.90
N PRO A 76 -8.40 5.73 5.18
CA PRO A 76 -8.84 6.79 4.27
C PRO A 76 -8.81 8.20 4.92
N GLY A 77 -8.20 9.16 4.22
CA GLY A 77 -7.91 10.50 4.74
C GLY A 77 -6.47 10.69 5.22
N ALA A 78 -5.56 9.76 4.90
CA ALA A 78 -4.15 9.81 5.30
C ALA A 78 -3.40 10.97 4.62
N THR A 79 -2.53 11.64 5.38
CA THR A 79 -1.66 12.74 4.92
C THR A 79 -0.24 12.26 4.61
N VAL A 80 0.60 13.15 4.06
CA VAL A 80 2.02 12.86 3.85
C VAL A 80 2.79 12.73 5.17
N GLU A 81 2.38 13.47 6.20
CA GLU A 81 2.91 13.34 7.55
C GLU A 81 2.54 11.97 8.15
N ASP A 82 1.29 11.54 8.03
CA ASP A 82 0.83 10.22 8.49
C ASP A 82 1.65 9.09 7.87
N LEU A 83 1.88 9.16 6.56
CA LEU A 83 2.75 8.21 5.86
C LEU A 83 4.18 8.24 6.40
N ARG A 84 4.79 9.43 6.55
CA ARG A 84 6.17 9.58 7.05
C ARG A 84 6.32 9.00 8.45
N GLU A 85 5.32 9.21 9.31
CA GLU A 85 5.26 8.60 10.63
C GLU A 85 5.14 7.08 10.51
N ALA A 86 4.27 6.57 9.62
CA ALA A 86 3.98 5.14 9.49
C ALA A 86 5.20 4.33 9.02
N VAL A 87 6.05 4.93 8.18
CA VAL A 87 7.24 4.25 7.63
C VAL A 87 8.53 4.48 8.43
N ARG A 88 8.52 5.34 9.45
CA ARG A 88 9.75 5.73 10.17
C ARG A 88 10.41 4.54 10.85
N GLY A 89 11.73 4.40 10.64
CA GLY A 89 12.56 3.41 11.32
C GLY A 89 12.38 1.97 10.83
N ARG A 90 11.70 1.77 9.69
CA ARG A 90 11.34 0.45 9.16
C ARG A 90 12.30 -0.10 8.09
N GLY A 91 13.54 0.37 8.08
CA GLY A 91 14.58 -0.09 7.14
C GLY A 91 14.81 0.85 5.95
N GLU A 92 15.41 0.30 4.90
CA GLU A 92 15.82 1.03 3.71
C GLU A 92 14.75 1.00 2.62
N THR A 93 14.04 -0.12 2.47
CA THR A 93 12.98 -0.33 1.48
C THR A 93 11.66 -0.70 2.14
N VAL A 94 10.67 0.20 2.05
CA VAL A 94 9.36 0.03 2.70
C VAL A 94 8.25 0.03 1.66
N VAL A 95 7.24 -0.81 1.86
CA VAL A 95 5.99 -0.78 1.11
C VAL A 95 4.87 -0.26 2.01
N SER A 96 4.12 0.73 1.54
CA SER A 96 2.91 1.23 2.20
C SER A 96 1.69 0.95 1.34
N VAL A 97 0.63 0.39 1.91
CA VAL A 97 -0.62 0.06 1.19
C VAL A 97 -1.79 0.89 1.72
N GLY A 98 -2.36 1.75 0.88
CA GLY A 98 -3.42 2.69 1.25
C GLY A 98 -4.53 2.81 0.19
N HIS A 99 -5.17 3.98 0.15
CA HIS A 99 -6.39 4.24 -0.61
C HIS A 99 -6.24 5.43 -1.57
N GLN A 100 -7.24 5.61 -2.43
CA GLN A 100 -7.43 6.87 -3.14
C GLN A 100 -8.46 7.73 -2.38
N PRO A 101 -8.32 9.07 -2.41
CA PRO A 101 -7.33 9.85 -3.17
C PRO A 101 -5.92 9.90 -2.53
N ASP A 102 -5.79 9.51 -1.27
CA ASP A 102 -4.60 9.70 -0.41
C ASP A 102 -3.28 9.34 -1.09
N CYS A 103 -3.13 8.15 -1.70
CA CYS A 103 -1.86 7.77 -2.34
C CYS A 103 -1.43 8.77 -3.44
N GLY A 104 -2.40 9.32 -4.19
CA GLY A 104 -2.10 10.28 -5.25
C GLY A 104 -1.67 11.63 -4.69
N GLU A 105 -2.39 12.10 -3.66
CA GLU A 105 -2.10 13.37 -2.98
C GLU A 105 -0.77 13.34 -2.25
N ILE A 106 -0.49 12.23 -1.54
CA ILE A 106 0.76 11.99 -0.85
C ILE A 106 1.94 11.97 -1.81
N VAL A 107 1.85 11.21 -2.92
CA VAL A 107 2.93 11.17 -3.91
C VAL A 107 3.14 12.55 -4.53
N PHE A 108 2.06 13.27 -4.85
CA PHE A 108 2.16 14.64 -5.34
C PHE A 108 2.86 15.56 -4.34
N ALA A 109 2.53 15.49 -3.05
CA ALA A 109 3.19 16.29 -2.01
C ALA A 109 4.69 15.96 -1.88
N LEU A 110 5.10 14.71 -2.14
CA LEU A 110 6.49 14.29 -2.05
C LEU A 110 7.32 14.63 -3.29
N VAL A 111 6.75 14.54 -4.49
CA VAL A 111 7.53 14.62 -5.75
C VAL A 111 7.11 15.77 -6.68
N GLY A 112 6.01 16.46 -6.39
CA GLY A 112 5.50 17.58 -7.19
C GLY A 112 4.78 17.20 -8.48
N GLU A 113 4.53 15.90 -8.72
CA GLU A 113 3.88 15.39 -9.94
C GLU A 113 2.70 14.49 -9.64
N LEU A 114 1.61 14.67 -10.40
CA LEU A 114 0.44 13.79 -10.32
C LEU A 114 0.73 12.47 -11.03
N ARG A 115 0.47 11.37 -10.31
CA ARG A 115 0.67 10.01 -10.81
C ARG A 115 -0.69 9.28 -10.77
N PRO A 116 -1.12 8.62 -11.87
CA PRO A 116 -2.36 7.86 -11.85
C PRO A 116 -2.21 6.61 -10.98
N PHE A 117 -3.16 6.40 -10.05
CA PHE A 117 -3.19 5.24 -9.16
C PHE A 117 -4.41 4.36 -9.46
N LYS A 118 -4.20 3.32 -10.26
CA LYS A 118 -5.21 2.26 -10.44
C LYS A 118 -5.18 1.32 -9.23
N PRO A 119 -6.27 0.61 -8.90
CA PRO A 119 -6.21 -0.42 -7.88
C PRO A 119 -5.07 -1.42 -8.19
N GLY A 120 -4.23 -1.71 -7.19
CA GLY A 120 -3.09 -2.62 -7.35
C GLY A 120 -1.90 -2.02 -8.12
N SER A 121 -1.83 -0.69 -8.27
CA SER A 121 -0.64 0.00 -8.77
C SER A 121 0.12 0.69 -7.64
N PHE A 122 1.37 1.05 -7.92
CA PHE A 122 2.24 1.74 -6.98
C PHE A 122 3.01 2.88 -7.63
N ALA A 123 3.59 3.74 -6.79
CA ALA A 123 4.67 4.65 -7.15
C ALA A 123 5.85 4.43 -6.20
N GLU A 124 7.05 4.37 -6.74
CA GLU A 124 8.28 4.46 -5.98
C GLU A 124 8.64 5.94 -5.76
N VAL A 125 8.97 6.28 -4.51
CA VAL A 125 9.49 7.59 -4.10
C VAL A 125 10.66 7.40 -3.16
N THR A 126 11.55 8.39 -3.09
CA THR A 126 12.67 8.40 -2.15
C THR A 126 12.38 9.41 -1.05
N LEU A 127 12.44 8.95 0.20
CA LEU A 127 12.35 9.78 1.42
C LEU A 127 13.72 10.05 2.03
#